data_AF-A0A7Y4V9A6-F1
#
_entry.id   AF-A0A7Y4V9A6-F1
#
_cell.length_a   1.000
_cell.length_b   1.000
_cell.length_c   1.000
_cell.angle_alpha   90.00
_cell.angle_beta   90.00
_cell.angle_gamma   90.00
#
_symmetry.space_group_name_H-M   'P 1'
#
loop_
_entity.id
_entity.type
_entity.pdbx_description
1 polymer ?
#
loop_
_entity_poly.entity_id
_entity_poly.type
_entity_poly.pdbx_seq_one_letter_code
_entity_poly.pdbx_strand_id
1 'polypeptide(L)'
;MKQFASLLAAALLGSVVTLSAYQWFNKNQQQQNVKIEHINGIPSAQVAYRINEKGEAVALDFTGTAEKVTKAVVHIRSSQNSNSIARERDANDPFQFFFGPNGPMERGPSQSSGSGVIINADGYIVTNNHVVKDADVLEVTFSDNKTLKAEVIGTDPDTDLAVIKVNQKDLPYLSFVDSDKSRVGEWVLAVGNPFNLNSTVTAGIISAKGRNINIINSNNPATRNGQQPSSAIES
;
A
#
# COMPACT_ATOMS: atom_id res chain seq x y z
N MET A 1 -80.91 -25.40 54.40
CA MET A 1 -80.63 -24.61 53.18
C MET A 1 -79.71 -23.40 53.41
N LYS A 2 -79.78 -22.66 54.53
CA LYS A 2 -78.93 -21.46 54.75
C LYS A 2 -77.41 -21.72 54.79
N GLN A 3 -76.96 -22.85 55.33
CA GLN A 3 -75.53 -23.22 55.38
C GLN A 3 -74.95 -23.66 54.02
N PHE A 4 -75.80 -24.19 53.13
CA PHE A 4 -75.38 -24.58 51.79
C PHE A 4 -75.17 -23.34 50.90
N ALA A 5 -76.03 -22.33 51.06
CA ALA A 5 -75.89 -21.05 50.36
C ALA A 5 -74.62 -20.28 50.78
N SER A 6 -74.24 -20.32 52.06
CA SER A 6 -73.00 -19.68 52.52
C SER A 6 -71.74 -20.41 52.02
N LEU A 7 -71.76 -21.74 51.93
CA LEU A 7 -70.65 -22.52 51.35
C LEU A 7 -70.50 -22.25 49.85
N LEU A 8 -71.61 -22.16 49.12
CA LEU A 8 -71.60 -21.86 47.69
C LEU A 8 -71.11 -20.43 47.42
N ALA A 9 -71.51 -19.47 48.25
CA ALA A 9 -70.99 -18.09 48.19
C ALA A 9 -69.48 -18.02 48.49
N ALA A 10 -68.99 -18.76 49.49
CA ALA A 10 -67.56 -18.81 49.82
C ALA A 10 -66.73 -19.43 48.67
N ALA A 11 -67.24 -20.48 48.02
CA ALA A 11 -66.58 -21.11 46.88
C ALA A 11 -66.51 -20.18 45.66
N LEU A 12 -67.57 -19.42 45.38
CA LEU A 12 -67.59 -18.42 44.31
C LEU A 12 -66.63 -17.26 44.58
N LEU A 13 -66.52 -16.81 45.84
CA LEU A 13 -65.54 -15.78 46.20
C LEU A 13 -64.11 -16.29 46.06
N GLY A 14 -63.83 -17.53 46.45
CA GLY A 14 -62.52 -18.15 46.26
C GLY A 14 -62.12 -18.29 44.80
N SER A 15 -63.05 -18.64 43.91
CA SER A 15 -62.78 -18.74 42.47
C SER A 15 -62.51 -17.37 41.84
N VAL A 16 -63.28 -16.35 42.23
CA VAL A 16 -63.07 -14.97 41.75
C VAL A 16 -61.72 -14.42 42.20
N VAL A 17 -61.33 -14.65 43.46
CA VAL A 17 -60.02 -14.20 43.97
C VAL A 17 -58.87 -14.91 43.26
N THR A 18 -58.98 -16.22 43.02
CA THR A 18 -57.93 -16.98 42.32
C THR A 18 -57.81 -16.59 40.84
N LEU A 19 -58.92 -16.40 40.13
CA LEU A 19 -58.93 -15.89 38.74
C LEU A 19 -58.35 -14.47 38.66
N SER A 20 -58.68 -13.60 39.61
CA SER A 20 -58.17 -12.22 39.66
C SER A 20 -56.67 -12.20 39.94
N ALA A 21 -56.19 -13.00 40.90
CA ALA A 21 -54.78 -13.13 41.21
C ALA A 21 -53.98 -13.72 40.04
N TYR A 22 -54.55 -14.73 39.35
CA TYR A 22 -53.94 -15.33 38.18
C TYR A 22 -53.82 -14.33 37.02
N GLN A 23 -54.87 -13.57 36.72
CA GLN A 23 -54.81 -12.53 35.69
C GLN A 23 -53.82 -11.41 36.03
N TRP A 24 -53.74 -11.00 37.30
CA TRP A 24 -52.81 -9.96 37.73
C TRP A 24 -51.35 -10.41 37.65
N PHE A 25 -51.06 -11.64 38.11
CA PHE A 25 -49.71 -12.20 38.04
C PHE A 25 -49.26 -12.44 36.58
N ASN A 26 -50.15 -12.92 35.72
CA ASN A 26 -49.84 -13.18 34.32
C ASN A 26 -49.68 -11.87 33.51
N LYS A 27 -50.40 -10.80 33.88
CA LYS A 27 -50.25 -9.47 33.27
C LYS A 27 -48.93 -8.79 33.65
N ASN A 28 -48.41 -9.04 34.86
CA ASN A 28 -47.11 -8.52 35.30
C ASN A 28 -45.89 -9.30 34.74
N GLN A 29 -46.07 -10.54 34.29
CA GLN A 29 -45.01 -11.32 33.64
C GLN A 29 -44.80 -10.92 32.17
N GLN A 30 -45.82 -10.38 31.48
CA GLN A 30 -45.71 -9.97 30.08
C GLN A 30 -45.10 -8.56 29.85
N GLN A 31 -44.69 -7.85 30.91
CA GLN A 31 -44.06 -6.53 30.80
C GLN A 31 -42.56 -6.51 31.09
N GLN A 32 -41.89 -7.66 31.12
CA GLN A 32 -40.46 -7.67 30.84
C GLN A 32 -40.27 -7.79 29.34
N ASN A 33 -40.54 -6.68 28.63
CA ASN A 33 -39.95 -6.44 27.32
C ASN A 33 -38.44 -6.37 27.52
N VAL A 34 -37.79 -7.52 27.69
CA VAL A 34 -36.35 -7.63 27.53
C VAL A 34 -36.14 -7.42 26.04
N LYS A 35 -35.92 -6.16 25.66
CA LYS A 35 -35.41 -5.81 24.34
C LYS A 35 -34.04 -6.45 24.27
N ILE A 36 -33.97 -7.69 23.79
CA ILE A 36 -32.70 -8.35 23.51
C ILE A 36 -32.15 -7.66 22.27
N GLU A 37 -31.42 -6.56 22.47
CA GLU A 37 -30.52 -6.04 21.47
C GLU A 37 -29.43 -7.09 21.29
N HIS A 38 -29.58 -7.89 20.24
CA HIS A 38 -28.47 -8.64 19.67
C HIS A 38 -27.51 -7.60 19.08
N ILE A 39 -26.58 -7.12 19.89
CA ILE A 39 -25.36 -6.49 19.39
C ILE A 39 -24.57 -7.61 18.69
N ASN A 40 -24.75 -7.74 17.37
CA ASN A 40 -24.09 -8.72 16.49
C ASN A 40 -22.56 -8.53 16.36
N GLY A 41 -21.94 -7.88 17.35
CA GLY A 41 -20.55 -7.46 17.34
C GLY A 41 -20.43 -6.08 17.98
N ILE A 42 -19.40 -5.92 18.80
CA ILE A 42 -18.88 -4.60 19.15
C ILE A 42 -18.53 -3.92 17.82
N PRO A 43 -18.96 -2.68 17.52
CA PRO A 43 -18.40 -1.94 16.40
C PRO A 43 -16.95 -1.60 16.77
N SER A 44 -16.07 -2.58 16.55
CA SER A 44 -14.63 -2.41 16.69
C SER A 44 -14.14 -1.76 15.42
N ALA A 45 -14.40 -0.46 15.29
CA ALA A 45 -13.48 0.36 14.54
C ALA A 45 -12.22 0.47 15.41
N GLN A 46 -11.33 -0.52 15.33
CA GLN A 46 -9.95 -0.36 15.78
C GLN A 46 -9.28 0.62 14.81
N VAL A 47 -9.65 1.90 14.90
CA VAL A 47 -8.91 2.92 14.18
C VAL A 47 -7.62 3.05 14.95
N ALA A 48 -6.48 2.80 14.30
CA ALA A 48 -5.21 3.17 14.89
C ALA A 48 -5.29 4.67 15.22
N TYR A 49 -5.06 5.03 16.49
CA TYR A 49 -5.07 6.42 16.93
C TYR A 49 -3.63 6.88 17.08
N ARG A 50 -3.35 8.12 16.67
CA ARG A 50 -2.10 8.82 16.99
C ARG A 50 -2.41 9.98 17.92
N ILE A 51 -1.45 10.31 18.77
CA ILE A 51 -1.51 11.52 19.60
C ILE A 51 -0.99 12.68 18.74
N ASN A 52 -1.80 13.73 18.55
CA ASN A 52 -1.36 14.95 17.86
C ASN A 52 -0.46 15.81 18.76
N GLU A 53 0.11 16.89 18.22
CA GLU A 53 0.96 17.84 18.97
C GLU A 53 0.26 18.45 20.21
N LYS A 54 -1.08 18.36 20.28
CA LYS A 54 -1.92 18.87 21.38
C LYS A 54 -2.28 17.81 22.42
N GLY A 55 -1.81 16.57 22.26
CA GLY A 55 -2.10 15.47 23.19
C GLY A 55 -3.44 14.77 22.92
N GLU A 56 -4.14 15.08 21.84
CA GLU A 56 -5.45 14.51 21.51
C GLU A 56 -5.30 13.23 20.67
N ALA A 57 -6.10 12.22 20.99
CA ALA A 57 -6.21 11.01 20.19
C ALA A 57 -6.99 11.31 18.90
N VAL A 58 -6.26 11.38 17.78
CA VAL A 58 -6.83 11.55 16.44
C VAL A 58 -6.67 10.25 15.64
N ALA A 59 -7.63 9.99 14.76
CA ALA A 59 -7.53 8.88 13.82
C ALA A 59 -6.24 9.00 12.99
N LEU A 60 -5.64 7.85 12.68
CA LEU A 60 -4.51 7.77 11.78
C LEU A 60 -4.95 8.24 10.39
N ASP A 61 -4.43 9.40 9.96
CA ASP A 61 -4.71 9.99 8.67
C ASP A 61 -3.41 10.29 7.93
N PHE A 62 -3.24 9.62 6.79
CA PHE A 62 -2.10 9.75 5.90
C PHE A 62 -2.34 10.71 4.74
N THR A 63 -3.56 11.23 4.55
CA THR A 63 -3.96 12.03 3.38
C THR A 63 -3.06 13.24 3.19
N GLY A 64 -2.84 14.03 4.24
CA GLY A 64 -1.98 15.22 4.16
C GLY A 64 -0.49 14.90 3.94
N THR A 65 -0.03 13.71 4.36
CA THR A 65 1.36 13.27 4.10
C THR A 65 1.50 12.78 2.67
N ALA A 66 0.56 11.95 2.23
CA ALA A 66 0.47 11.45 0.87
C ALA A 66 0.43 12.61 -0.14
N GLU A 67 -0.41 13.62 0.06
CA GLU A 67 -0.53 14.77 -0.84
C GLU A 67 0.78 15.57 -0.99
N LYS A 68 1.58 15.66 0.08
CA LYS A 68 2.89 16.34 0.02
C LYS A 68 3.94 15.48 -0.66
N VAL A 69 3.99 14.20 -0.32
CA VAL A 69 5.01 13.26 -0.81
C VAL A 69 4.82 12.96 -2.30
N THR A 70 3.59 12.77 -2.76
CA THR A 70 3.31 12.43 -4.17
C THR A 70 3.75 13.51 -5.15
N LYS A 71 3.81 14.79 -4.73
CA LYS A 71 4.32 15.90 -5.54
C LYS A 71 5.83 15.83 -5.80
N ALA A 72 6.57 15.17 -4.91
CA ALA A 72 8.03 15.00 -5.02
C ALA A 72 8.42 13.64 -5.64
N VAL A 73 7.45 12.78 -5.98
CA VAL A 73 7.67 11.49 -6.63
C VAL A 73 7.34 11.59 -8.10
N VAL A 74 8.28 11.18 -8.94
CA VAL A 74 8.21 11.29 -10.40
C VAL A 74 8.15 9.93 -11.07
N HIS A 75 7.59 9.89 -12.28
CA HIS A 75 7.69 8.75 -13.18
C HIS A 75 8.94 8.91 -14.04
N ILE A 76 9.69 7.82 -14.23
CA ILE A 76 10.90 7.80 -15.05
C ILE A 76 10.69 6.79 -16.18
N ARG A 77 10.90 7.24 -17.41
CA ARG A 77 10.92 6.40 -18.60
C ARG A 77 12.29 6.49 -19.24
N SER A 78 12.87 5.34 -19.52
CA SER A 78 14.14 5.24 -20.22
C SER A 78 13.93 4.46 -21.52
N SER A 79 14.57 4.91 -22.59
CA SER A 79 14.45 4.25 -23.90
C SER A 79 15.80 4.16 -24.59
N GLN A 80 16.04 3.01 -25.20
CA GLN A 80 17.17 2.77 -26.09
C GLN A 80 16.77 3.04 -27.54
N ASN A 81 17.59 3.78 -28.27
CA ASN A 81 17.48 3.89 -29.70
C ASN A 81 17.95 2.58 -30.33
N SER A 82 17.06 1.95 -31.11
CA SER A 82 17.32 0.70 -31.84
C SER A 82 18.43 0.79 -32.90
N ASN A 83 19.03 1.97 -33.12
CA ASN A 83 20.13 2.17 -34.05
C ASN A 83 21.48 1.60 -33.58
N SER A 84 21.58 1.05 -32.36
CA SER A 84 22.81 0.47 -31.81
C SER A 84 22.87 -1.08 -31.88
N ILE A 85 21.84 -1.76 -32.40
CA ILE A 85 21.86 -3.22 -32.64
C ILE A 85 21.93 -3.52 -34.14
N ALA A 86 22.99 -3.05 -34.78
CA ALA A 86 23.58 -3.77 -35.92
C ALA A 86 24.61 -4.77 -35.36
N ARG A 87 24.16 -5.73 -34.53
CA ARG A 87 25.01 -6.84 -34.06
C ARG A 87 24.46 -8.15 -34.58
N GLU A 88 25.18 -8.65 -35.58
CA GLU A 88 25.51 -10.06 -35.83
C GLU A 88 24.38 -11.07 -35.62
N ARG A 89 23.82 -11.49 -36.75
CA ARG A 89 22.86 -12.58 -36.93
C ARG A 89 23.33 -13.83 -36.17
N ASP A 90 22.81 -14.06 -34.97
CA ASP A 90 23.00 -15.31 -34.24
C ASP A 90 22.21 -16.41 -34.96
N ALA A 91 22.93 -17.41 -35.49
CA ALA A 91 22.39 -18.42 -36.38
C ALA A 91 21.60 -19.53 -35.65
N ASN A 92 21.46 -19.44 -34.32
CA ASN A 92 20.88 -20.49 -33.48
C ASN A 92 19.65 -20.05 -32.67
N ASP A 93 18.85 -19.09 -33.16
CA ASP A 93 17.60 -18.71 -32.50
C ASP A 93 16.50 -19.80 -32.70
N PRO A 94 16.01 -20.47 -31.63
CA PRO A 94 14.98 -21.52 -31.70
C PRO A 94 13.62 -21.03 -32.23
N PHE A 95 13.40 -19.72 -32.37
CA PHE A 95 12.18 -19.14 -32.95
C PHE A 95 12.25 -18.96 -34.48
N GLN A 96 13.41 -19.21 -35.11
CA GLN A 96 13.60 -19.11 -36.56
C GLN A 96 12.70 -20.10 -37.34
N PHE A 97 12.29 -21.19 -36.68
CA PHE A 97 11.40 -22.21 -37.24
C PHE A 97 9.96 -21.72 -37.49
N PHE A 98 9.51 -20.67 -36.80
CA PHE A 98 8.14 -20.17 -36.88
C PHE A 98 7.93 -19.02 -37.89
N PHE A 99 8.96 -18.21 -38.19
CA PHE A 99 8.82 -17.00 -39.01
C PHE A 99 9.69 -16.96 -40.28
N GLY A 100 10.53 -17.99 -40.51
CA GLY A 100 11.39 -18.11 -41.68
C GLY A 100 12.58 -17.13 -41.69
N PRO A 101 13.56 -17.31 -42.60
CA PRO A 101 14.81 -16.55 -42.64
C PRO A 101 14.67 -15.02 -42.88
N ASN A 102 13.47 -14.55 -43.20
CA ASN A 102 13.15 -13.16 -43.51
C ASN A 102 12.03 -12.57 -42.62
N GLY A 103 11.68 -13.22 -41.51
CA GLY A 103 10.74 -12.65 -40.55
C GLY A 103 11.36 -11.43 -39.84
N PRO A 104 10.69 -10.26 -39.79
CA PRO A 104 11.20 -9.11 -39.05
C PRO A 104 11.12 -9.42 -37.56
N MET A 105 12.24 -9.87 -36.97
CA MET A 105 12.43 -9.79 -35.53
C MET A 105 13.03 -8.42 -35.23
N GLU A 106 12.24 -7.36 -35.43
CA GLU A 106 12.54 -6.07 -34.82
C GLU A 106 12.44 -6.27 -33.31
N ARG A 107 13.58 -6.41 -32.62
CA ARG A 107 13.63 -6.03 -31.21
C ARG A 107 13.28 -4.56 -31.17
N GLY A 108 12.01 -4.26 -30.91
CA GLY A 108 11.55 -2.91 -30.68
C GLY A 108 12.40 -2.23 -29.60
N PRO A 109 12.48 -0.90 -29.60
CA PRO A 109 13.28 -0.15 -28.64
C PRO A 109 13.01 -0.66 -27.22
N SER A 110 14.08 -1.05 -26.51
CA SER A 110 13.95 -1.47 -25.11
C SER A 110 13.55 -0.24 -24.29
N GLN A 111 12.46 -0.37 -23.54
CA GLN A 111 11.96 0.67 -22.66
C GLN A 111 11.96 0.15 -21.22
N SER A 112 12.49 0.95 -20.29
CA SER A 112 12.35 0.73 -18.86
C SER A 112 11.45 1.81 -18.26
N SER A 113 10.73 1.45 -17.20
CA SER A 113 9.81 2.32 -16.48
C SER A 113 10.04 2.16 -15.00
N GLY A 114 10.07 3.28 -14.28
CA GLY A 114 10.30 3.29 -12.85
C GLY A 114 9.81 4.57 -12.19
N SER A 115 10.18 4.74 -10.93
CA SER A 115 9.87 5.94 -10.16
C SER A 115 11.15 6.57 -9.63
N GLY A 116 11.09 7.86 -9.34
CA GLY A 116 12.17 8.58 -8.69
C GLY A 116 11.66 9.54 -7.64
N VAL A 117 12.56 9.97 -6.77
CA VAL A 117 12.27 10.94 -5.70
C VAL A 117 13.15 12.18 -5.90
N ILE A 118 12.55 13.35 -5.93
CA ILE A 118 13.25 14.63 -6.00
C ILE A 118 13.87 14.93 -4.63
N ILE A 119 15.19 15.10 -4.58
CA ILE A 119 15.95 15.25 -3.33
C ILE A 119 16.38 16.69 -3.04
N ASN A 120 16.27 17.59 -4.01
CA ASN A 120 16.49 19.03 -3.80
C ASN A 120 15.69 19.90 -4.79
N ALA A 121 15.62 21.19 -4.48
CA ALA A 121 14.90 22.17 -5.33
C ALA A 121 15.56 22.38 -6.70
N ASP A 122 16.85 22.05 -6.83
CA ASP A 122 17.59 22.17 -8.10
C ASP A 122 17.29 21.03 -9.08
N GLY A 123 16.50 20.03 -8.71
CA GLY A 123 16.04 18.98 -9.63
C GLY A 123 16.94 17.77 -9.73
N TYR A 124 17.68 17.45 -8.66
CA TYR A 124 18.33 16.15 -8.50
C TYR A 124 17.30 15.11 -8.04
N ILE A 125 17.36 13.93 -8.65
CA ILE A 125 16.38 12.86 -8.47
C ILE A 125 17.13 11.56 -8.22
N VAL A 126 16.73 10.82 -7.20
CA VAL A 126 17.25 9.47 -6.91
C VAL A 126 16.28 8.43 -7.47
N THR A 127 16.82 7.40 -8.09
CA THR A 127 16.07 6.25 -8.64
C THR A 127 16.93 5.00 -8.59
N ASN A 128 16.41 3.89 -9.13
CA ASN A 128 17.16 2.66 -9.26
C ASN A 128 18.10 2.69 -10.47
N ASN A 129 19.28 2.09 -10.31
CA ASN A 129 20.25 1.97 -11.41
C ASN A 129 19.66 1.19 -12.59
N HIS A 130 18.95 0.08 -12.35
CA HIS A 130 18.36 -0.71 -13.43
C HIS A 130 17.28 0.04 -14.25
N VAL A 131 16.72 1.15 -13.74
CA VAL A 131 15.76 1.97 -14.48
C VAL A 131 16.48 2.81 -15.54
N VAL A 132 17.67 3.32 -15.22
CA VAL A 132 18.43 4.26 -16.07
C VAL A 132 19.55 3.59 -16.87
N LYS A 133 19.86 2.34 -16.55
CA LYS A 133 20.95 1.58 -17.16
C LYS A 133 20.77 1.49 -18.69
N ASP A 134 21.86 1.75 -19.40
CA ASP A 134 21.96 1.66 -20.87
C ASP A 134 20.92 2.51 -21.62
N ALA A 135 20.34 3.54 -21.01
CA ALA A 135 19.34 4.38 -21.65
C ALA A 135 19.97 5.48 -22.51
N ASP A 136 19.55 5.60 -23.77
CA ASP A 136 19.96 6.70 -24.64
C ASP A 136 19.17 7.99 -24.35
N VAL A 137 17.90 7.83 -23.98
CA VAL A 137 17.01 8.93 -23.64
C VAL A 137 16.36 8.63 -22.30
N LEU A 138 16.42 9.60 -21.40
CA LEU A 138 15.76 9.55 -20.10
C LEU A 138 14.76 10.69 -19.98
N GLU A 139 13.53 10.33 -19.68
CA GLU A 139 12.42 11.27 -19.50
C GLU A 139 11.82 11.11 -18.12
N VAL A 140 11.57 12.25 -17.48
CA VAL A 140 10.99 12.35 -16.15
C VAL A 140 9.66 13.06 -16.27
N THR A 141 8.59 12.42 -15.82
CA THR A 141 7.25 13.00 -15.77
C THR A 141 6.86 13.33 -14.33
N PHE A 142 6.53 14.60 -14.10
CA PHE A 142 6.15 15.16 -12.81
C PHE A 142 4.65 14.96 -12.54
N SER A 143 4.23 15.23 -11.29
CA SER A 143 2.82 15.09 -10.88
C SER A 143 1.84 16.02 -11.61
N ASP A 144 2.34 17.08 -12.24
CA ASP A 144 1.58 18.01 -13.07
C ASP A 144 1.52 17.59 -14.55
N ASN A 145 1.96 16.36 -14.87
CA ASN A 145 2.09 15.82 -16.23
C ASN A 145 3.10 16.53 -17.13
N LYS A 146 3.97 17.39 -16.57
CA LYS A 146 5.10 17.92 -17.30
C LYS A 146 6.15 16.84 -17.49
N THR A 147 6.71 16.71 -18.68
CA THR A 147 7.82 15.79 -18.96
C THR A 147 9.08 16.57 -19.32
N LEU A 148 10.20 16.22 -18.70
CA LEU A 148 11.51 16.79 -18.98
C LEU A 148 12.53 15.70 -19.28
N LYS A 149 13.52 16.02 -20.11
CA LYS A 149 14.71 15.18 -20.26
C LYS A 149 15.59 15.29 -19.02
N ALA A 150 16.20 14.17 -18.66
CA ALA A 150 17.15 14.08 -17.57
C ALA A 150 18.50 13.55 -18.04
N GLU A 151 19.54 13.92 -17.30
CA GLU A 151 20.91 13.44 -17.49
C GLU A 151 21.31 12.59 -16.28
N VAL A 152 22.09 11.55 -16.52
CA VAL A 152 22.65 10.72 -15.45
C VAL A 152 23.86 11.44 -14.85
N ILE A 153 23.81 11.70 -13.54
CA ILE A 153 24.92 12.32 -12.80
C ILE A 153 25.86 11.26 -12.23
N GLY A 154 25.31 10.14 -11.77
CA GLY A 154 26.08 9.03 -11.25
C GLY A 154 25.22 7.80 -11.02
N THR A 155 25.84 6.63 -11.08
CA THR A 155 25.21 5.34 -10.81
C THR A 155 26.09 4.51 -9.89
N ASP A 156 25.44 3.69 -9.08
CA ASP A 156 26.07 2.67 -8.25
C ASP A 156 25.36 1.32 -8.51
N PRO A 157 25.96 0.45 -9.35
CA PRO A 157 25.40 -0.86 -9.65
C PRO A 157 25.30 -1.80 -8.44
N ASP A 158 26.16 -1.65 -7.42
CA ASP A 158 26.21 -2.57 -6.28
C ASP A 158 25.03 -2.36 -5.32
N THR A 159 24.58 -1.12 -5.17
CA THR A 159 23.39 -0.77 -4.37
C THR A 159 22.12 -0.60 -5.21
N ASP A 160 22.22 -0.77 -6.53
CA ASP A 160 21.16 -0.49 -7.51
C ASP A 160 20.61 0.95 -7.40
N LEU A 161 21.47 1.94 -7.16
CA LEU A 161 21.10 3.35 -7.03
C LEU A 161 21.62 4.20 -8.19
N ALA A 162 20.86 5.24 -8.54
CA ALA A 162 21.27 6.25 -9.51
C ALA A 162 20.79 7.65 -9.12
N VAL A 163 21.60 8.65 -9.46
CA VAL A 163 21.25 10.06 -9.38
C VAL A 163 21.16 10.63 -10.78
N ILE A 164 20.01 11.24 -11.07
CA ILE A 164 19.74 11.93 -12.34
C ILE A 164 19.39 13.39 -12.10
N LYS A 165 19.51 14.21 -13.13
CA LYS A 165 19.28 15.66 -13.06
C LYS A 165 18.34 16.11 -14.17
N VAL A 166 17.31 16.86 -13.81
CA VAL A 166 16.48 17.61 -14.76
C VAL A 166 16.87 19.08 -14.77
N ASN A 167 16.67 19.78 -15.88
CA ASN A 167 16.89 21.23 -15.95
C ASN A 167 15.63 22.01 -15.52
N GLN A 168 15.31 21.95 -14.22
CA GLN A 168 14.23 22.73 -13.61
C GLN A 168 14.61 23.10 -12.16
N LYS A 169 14.16 24.27 -11.71
CA LYS A 169 14.34 24.78 -10.35
C LYS A 169 13.01 24.86 -9.61
N ASP A 170 13.08 25.12 -8.32
CA ASP A 170 11.94 25.32 -7.42
C ASP A 170 10.98 24.12 -7.40
N LEU A 171 11.55 22.92 -7.52
CA LEU A 171 10.80 21.68 -7.46
C LEU A 171 10.44 21.30 -6.01
N PRO A 172 9.23 20.73 -5.77
CA PRO A 172 8.94 20.10 -4.50
C PRO A 172 9.88 18.90 -4.30
N TYR A 173 10.52 18.84 -3.13
CA TYR A 173 11.52 17.80 -2.84
C TYR A 173 11.32 17.23 -1.43
N LEU A 174 11.89 16.05 -1.21
CA LEU A 174 11.94 15.40 0.10
C LEU A 174 13.37 15.44 0.63
N SER A 175 13.49 15.75 1.91
CA SER A 175 14.76 15.70 2.63
C SER A 175 15.00 14.30 3.17
N PHE A 176 16.27 13.90 3.23
CA PHE A 176 16.66 12.68 3.90
C PHE A 176 16.50 12.80 5.42
N VAL A 177 16.17 11.68 6.03
CA VAL A 177 16.13 11.51 7.48
C VAL A 177 17.02 10.33 7.83
N ASP A 178 17.59 10.37 9.02
CA ASP A 178 18.43 9.30 9.55
C ASP A 178 17.61 8.00 9.71
N SER A 179 17.88 7.02 8.85
CA SER A 179 17.21 5.73 8.84
C SER A 179 17.57 4.85 10.06
N ASP A 180 18.69 5.12 10.75
CA ASP A 180 19.09 4.34 11.93
C ASP A 180 18.14 4.58 13.11
N LYS A 181 17.49 5.74 13.15
CA LYS A 181 16.48 6.09 14.17
C LYS A 181 15.13 5.39 13.99
N SER A 182 14.86 4.83 12.81
CA SER A 182 13.63 4.09 12.55
C SER A 182 13.55 2.81 13.37
N ARG A 183 12.35 2.35 13.73
CA ARG A 183 12.13 1.10 14.49
C ARG A 183 11.18 0.16 13.76
N VAL A 184 11.43 -1.14 13.91
CA VAL A 184 10.48 -2.18 13.46
C VAL A 184 9.13 -1.95 14.13
N GLY A 185 8.05 -2.03 13.35
CA GLY A 185 6.69 -1.73 13.77
C GLY A 185 6.25 -0.27 13.60
N GLU A 186 7.15 0.65 13.22
CA GLU A 186 6.75 2.02 12.90
C GLU A 186 5.97 2.07 11.58
N TRP A 187 4.95 2.93 11.54
CA TRP A 187 4.17 3.21 10.34
C TRP A 187 5.04 3.86 9.25
N VAL A 188 4.86 3.41 8.02
CA VAL A 188 5.51 3.95 6.83
C VAL A 188 4.53 4.04 5.66
N LEU A 189 4.87 4.92 4.73
CA LEU A 189 4.19 5.04 3.44
C LEU A 189 5.20 4.71 2.34
N ALA A 190 4.91 3.70 1.53
CA ALA A 190 5.59 3.47 0.27
C ALA A 190 4.86 4.25 -0.83
N VAL A 191 5.60 5.10 -1.55
CA VAL A 191 5.03 5.93 -2.62
C VAL A 191 5.81 5.69 -3.91
N GLY A 192 5.09 5.46 -5.01
CA GLY A 192 5.66 5.26 -6.34
C GLY A 192 4.77 5.82 -7.44
N ASN A 193 5.31 5.97 -8.63
CA ASN A 193 4.59 6.37 -9.84
C ASN A 193 5.10 5.55 -11.04
N PRO A 194 4.72 4.27 -11.18
CA PRO A 194 5.27 3.39 -12.20
C PRO A 194 4.64 3.53 -13.60
N PHE A 195 3.43 4.09 -13.71
CA PHE A 195 2.63 4.07 -14.96
C PHE A 195 2.10 5.43 -15.42
N ASN A 196 2.56 6.55 -14.85
CA ASN A 196 2.09 7.89 -15.22
C ASN A 196 0.57 8.10 -15.08
N LEU A 197 -0.11 7.29 -14.26
CA LEU A 197 -1.58 7.23 -14.14
C LEU A 197 -2.05 7.49 -12.70
N ASN A 198 -1.38 8.43 -12.01
CA ASN A 198 -1.47 8.74 -10.57
C ASN A 198 -0.49 7.93 -9.71
N SER A 199 0.21 8.63 -8.81
CA SER A 199 1.12 8.01 -7.84
C SER A 199 0.35 7.04 -6.94
N THR A 200 0.92 5.85 -6.73
CA THR A 200 0.41 4.85 -5.80
C THR A 200 1.00 5.10 -4.41
N VAL A 201 0.16 5.05 -3.39
CA VAL A 201 0.56 5.16 -1.98
C VAL A 201 0.07 3.91 -1.25
N THR A 202 1.00 3.22 -0.58
CA THR A 202 0.71 2.03 0.23
C THR A 202 1.16 2.30 1.66
N ALA A 203 0.24 2.16 2.62
CA ALA A 203 0.57 2.22 4.04
C ALA A 203 0.98 0.85 4.54
N GLY A 204 1.92 0.82 5.48
CA GLY A 204 2.40 -0.40 6.10
C GLY A 204 3.25 -0.10 7.33
N ILE A 205 3.95 -1.11 7.82
CA ILE A 205 4.93 -0.97 8.91
C ILE A 205 6.31 -1.44 8.47
N ILE A 206 7.34 -0.93 9.15
CA ILE A 206 8.70 -1.46 9.03
C ILE A 206 8.70 -2.88 9.57
N SER A 207 8.85 -3.88 8.71
CA SER A 207 8.84 -5.30 9.12
C SER A 207 10.21 -5.78 9.60
N ALA A 208 11.30 -5.21 9.07
CA ALA A 208 12.66 -5.56 9.46
C ALA A 208 13.67 -4.43 9.14
N LYS A 209 14.83 -4.45 9.83
CA LYS A 209 15.98 -3.59 9.54
C LYS A 209 17.23 -4.42 9.29
N GLY A 210 18.20 -3.86 8.54
CA GLY A 210 19.53 -4.45 8.38
C GLY A 210 19.54 -5.82 7.72
N ARG A 211 18.59 -6.13 6.83
CA ARG A 211 18.60 -7.38 6.07
C ARG A 211 19.87 -7.40 5.21
N ASN A 212 20.82 -8.26 5.59
CA ASN A 212 21.91 -8.62 4.71
C ASN A 212 21.37 -9.60 3.66
N ILE A 213 20.73 -9.04 2.63
CA ILE A 213 20.57 -9.74 1.36
C ILE A 213 21.96 -9.70 0.72
N ASN A 214 22.57 -10.87 0.51
CA ASN A 214 23.93 -11.06 -0.01
C ASN A 214 24.09 -10.51 -1.45
N ILE A 215 23.80 -9.24 -1.70
CA ILE A 215 24.02 -8.56 -3.00
C ILE A 215 25.53 -8.40 -3.24
N ILE A 216 26.31 -8.26 -2.16
CA ILE A 216 27.75 -8.00 -2.17
C ILE A 216 28.59 -9.21 -2.65
N ASN A 217 28.01 -10.41 -2.80
CA ASN A 217 28.74 -11.65 -3.11
C ASN A 217 28.37 -12.29 -4.45
N SER A 218 28.18 -11.49 -5.50
CA SER A 218 27.80 -11.94 -6.84
C SER A 218 28.88 -12.74 -7.61
N ASN A 219 30.05 -13.03 -7.02
CA ASN A 219 31.14 -13.72 -7.69
C ASN A 219 31.19 -15.25 -7.47
N ASN A 220 30.14 -15.87 -6.91
CA ASN A 220 30.10 -17.33 -6.75
C ASN A 220 28.85 -17.95 -7.42
N PRO A 221 28.98 -18.68 -8.54
CA PRO A 221 27.84 -19.20 -9.31
C PRO A 221 27.06 -20.36 -8.65
N ALA A 222 27.25 -20.61 -7.34
CA ALA A 222 26.68 -21.77 -6.65
C ALA A 222 25.38 -21.51 -5.86
N THR A 223 24.86 -20.28 -5.78
CA THR A 223 23.64 -19.98 -5.00
C THR A 223 22.52 -19.40 -5.86
N ARG A 224 22.05 -20.18 -6.84
CA ARG A 224 20.72 -19.99 -7.42
C ARG A 224 19.70 -20.78 -6.60
N ASN A 225 19.17 -20.16 -5.55
CA ASN A 225 17.90 -20.59 -4.96
C ASN A 225 17.06 -19.36 -4.59
N GLY A 226 16.24 -18.93 -5.56
CA GLY A 226 14.84 -18.54 -5.36
C GLY A 226 14.43 -17.63 -4.20
N GLN A 227 15.25 -16.69 -3.75
CA GLN A 227 14.76 -15.64 -2.85
C GLN A 227 14.36 -14.40 -3.64
N GLN A 228 13.05 -14.21 -3.76
CA GLN A 228 12.47 -12.93 -4.15
C GLN A 228 12.93 -11.85 -3.15
N PRO A 229 13.23 -10.62 -3.61
CA PRO A 229 13.49 -9.51 -2.71
C PRO A 229 12.21 -9.19 -1.93
N SER A 230 12.12 -9.66 -0.68
CA SER A 230 11.05 -9.25 0.22
C SER A 230 11.29 -7.81 0.65
N SER A 231 10.35 -6.91 0.34
CA SER A 231 10.35 -5.52 0.80
C SER A 231 10.52 -5.44 2.32
N ALA A 232 11.16 -4.37 2.80
CA ALA A 232 11.24 -4.07 4.24
C ALA A 232 9.93 -3.52 4.82
N ILE A 233 8.94 -3.29 3.94
CA ILE A 233 7.61 -2.77 4.28
C ILE A 233 6.60 -3.89 4.05
N GLU A 234 5.82 -4.19 5.09
CA GLU A 234 4.64 -5.06 5.02
C GLU A 234 3.38 -4.20 5.17
N SER A 235 2.43 -4.37 4.24
CA SER A 235 1.16 -3.65 4.16
C SER A 235 0.06 -4.30 4.98
#